data_AF-E3KE52-F1
#
_entry.id   AF-E3KE52-F1
#
_cell.length_a   1.000
_cell.length_b   1.000
_cell.length_c   1.000
_cell.angle_alpha   90.00
_cell.angle_beta   90.00
_cell.angle_gamma   90.00
#
_symmetry.space_group_name_H-M   'P 1'
#
loop_
_entity.id
_entity.type
_entity.pdbx_description
1 polymer ?
#
loop_
_entity_poly.entity_id
_entity_poly.type
_entity_poly.pdbx_seq_one_letter_code
_entity_poly.pdbx_strand_id
1 'polypeptide(L)'
;MATEVVRESKILLSNKNYTLWLLPMEAKLYKLKALNIATGTATCPDPKKDKDNFKLCNKLNEDAYAEIVQYLNQEVLAYVSSALPTTDKFNGFKIWQLLKAKFAGDDLTSKTTALKKFLAVDYDSFSSFLPLIRAANQKIVLWCLALDDQVKTILMLDKLPQDFHSFKQTYQ
;
A
#
# COMPACT_ATOMS: atom_id res chain seq x y z
N MET A 1 -16.80 35.82 -1.59
CA MET A 1 -15.87 35.26 -0.58
C MET A 1 -15.37 33.94 -1.12
N ALA A 2 -14.11 33.88 -1.56
CA ALA A 2 -13.47 32.63 -1.95
C ALA A 2 -13.11 31.89 -0.66
N THR A 3 -13.73 30.74 -0.43
CA THR A 3 -13.31 29.85 0.64
C THR A 3 -11.93 29.31 0.26
N GLU A 4 -10.90 29.80 0.97
CA GLU A 4 -9.58 29.20 0.95
C GLU A 4 -9.71 27.75 1.43
N VAL A 5 -9.76 26.82 0.48
CA VAL A 5 -9.62 25.40 0.76
C VAL A 5 -8.17 25.21 1.18
N VAL A 6 -7.92 25.30 2.48
CA VAL A 6 -6.69 24.82 3.11
C VAL A 6 -6.59 23.34 2.74
N ARG A 7 -5.89 23.05 1.64
CA ARG A 7 -5.52 21.69 1.27
C ARG A 7 -4.44 21.28 2.26
N GLU A 8 -4.85 20.85 3.45
CA GLU A 8 -4.02 20.04 4.34
C GLU A 8 -3.26 19.05 3.46
N SER A 9 -1.93 19.06 3.58
CA SER A 9 -0.95 18.36 2.76
C SER A 9 -1.41 16.95 2.36
N LYS A 10 -2.13 16.87 1.24
CA LYS A 10 -2.67 15.62 0.72
C LYS A 10 -1.50 14.79 0.21
N ILE A 11 -1.19 13.69 0.88
CA ILE A 11 -0.28 12.69 0.32
C ILE A 11 -0.95 12.17 -0.96
N LEU A 12 -0.41 12.50 -2.13
CA LEU A 12 -1.03 12.20 -3.42
C LEU A 12 -0.72 10.76 -3.83
N LEU A 13 -1.73 9.92 -4.00
CA LEU A 13 -1.52 8.50 -4.32
C LEU A 13 -0.75 8.29 -5.65
N SER A 14 0.29 7.46 -5.59
CA SER A 14 1.14 7.05 -6.71
C SER A 14 1.64 5.62 -6.47
N ASN A 15 2.25 5.01 -7.49
CA ASN A 15 2.84 3.66 -7.41
C ASN A 15 3.97 3.53 -6.38
N LYS A 16 4.49 4.64 -5.83
CA LYS A 16 5.64 4.65 -4.92
C LYS A 16 5.28 4.98 -3.48
N ASN A 17 4.04 5.41 -3.21
CA ASN A 17 3.65 5.90 -1.90
C ASN A 17 2.31 5.35 -1.42
N TYR A 18 1.83 4.24 -2.00
CA TYR A 18 0.60 3.58 -1.56
C TYR A 18 0.61 3.34 -0.05
N THR A 19 1.69 2.80 0.52
CA THR A 19 1.81 2.58 1.97
C THR A 19 1.72 3.86 2.79
N LEU A 20 2.29 4.97 2.28
CA LEU A 20 2.24 6.29 2.94
C LEU A 20 0.86 6.95 2.79
N TRP A 21 0.15 6.68 1.69
CA TRP A 21 -1.22 7.13 1.47
C TRP A 21 -2.24 6.31 2.26
N LEU A 22 -1.98 5.01 2.42
CA LEU A 22 -2.87 4.04 3.07
C LEU A 22 -3.15 4.45 4.52
N LEU A 23 -2.10 4.70 5.30
CA LEU A 23 -2.21 5.00 6.74
C LEU A 23 -3.15 6.19 7.05
N PRO A 24 -2.98 7.40 6.46
CA PRO A 24 -3.90 8.51 6.71
C PRO A 24 -5.30 8.26 6.13
N MET A 25 -5.43 7.51 5.04
CA MET A 25 -6.74 7.18 4.49
C MET A 25 -7.51 6.21 5.39
N GLU A 26 -6.85 5.18 5.92
CA GLU A 26 -7.45 4.27 6.91
C GLU A 26 -7.92 5.01 8.15
N ALA A 27 -7.13 5.98 8.65
CA ALA A 27 -7.51 6.82 9.79
C ALA A 27 -8.78 7.67 9.49
N LYS A 28 -8.88 8.24 8.28
CA LYS A 28 -10.07 9.00 7.85
C LYS A 28 -11.30 8.10 7.77
N LEU A 29 -11.18 6.94 7.12
CA LEU A 29 -12.28 5.97 7.02
C LEU A 29 -12.69 5.40 8.38
N TYR A 30 -11.73 5.21 9.30
CA TYR A 30 -12.01 4.79 10.67
C TYR A 30 -12.84 5.83 11.41
N LYS A 31 -12.47 7.12 11.30
CA LYS A 31 -13.23 8.23 11.87
C LYS A 31 -14.67 8.29 11.33
N LEU A 32 -14.85 7.94 10.05
CA LEU A 32 -16.17 7.83 9.41
C LEU A 32 -16.91 6.54 9.76
N LYS A 33 -16.32 5.61 10.51
CA LYS A 33 -16.85 4.26 10.80
C LYS A 33 -17.07 3.41 9.55
N ALA A 34 -16.42 3.75 8.44
CA ALA A 34 -16.60 3.09 7.15
C ALA A 34 -15.42 2.18 6.76
N LEU A 35 -14.32 2.18 7.53
CA LEU A 35 -13.10 1.40 7.23
C LEU A 35 -13.39 -0.08 6.97
N ASN A 36 -14.15 -0.73 7.86
CA ASN A 36 -14.41 -2.16 7.74
C ASN A 36 -15.29 -2.50 6.53
N ILE A 37 -16.16 -1.58 6.12
CA ILE A 37 -17.01 -1.73 4.94
C ILE A 37 -16.17 -1.56 3.67
N ALA A 38 -15.37 -0.48 3.60
CA ALA A 38 -14.51 -0.19 2.46
C ALA A 38 -13.42 -1.25 2.24
N THR A 39 -12.86 -1.82 3.31
CA THR A 39 -11.86 -2.89 3.22
C THR A 39 -12.48 -4.27 2.98
N GLY A 40 -13.79 -4.42 3.18
CA GLY A 40 -14.51 -5.69 3.07
C GLY A 40 -14.34 -6.63 4.26
N THR A 41 -13.84 -6.14 5.40
CA THR A 41 -13.78 -6.94 6.64
C THR A 41 -15.16 -7.11 7.28
N ALA A 42 -16.08 -6.17 7.03
CA ALA A 42 -17.49 -6.28 7.38
C ALA A 42 -18.36 -6.27 6.12
N THR A 43 -19.34 -7.17 6.05
CA THR A 43 -20.35 -7.18 5.00
C THR A 43 -21.60 -6.46 5.48
N CYS A 44 -22.26 -5.74 4.57
CA CYS A 44 -23.56 -5.16 4.88
C CYS A 44 -24.58 -6.28 5.17
N PRO A 45 -25.47 -6.08 6.14
CA PRO A 45 -26.48 -7.08 6.49
C PRO A 45 -27.51 -7.23 5.36
N ASP A 46 -28.24 -8.36 5.40
CA ASP A 46 -29.32 -8.60 4.43
C ASP A 46 -30.45 -7.57 4.62
N PRO A 47 -30.84 -6.83 3.57
CA PRO A 47 -31.92 -5.83 3.64
C PRO A 47 -33.27 -6.39 4.10
N LYS A 48 -33.49 -7.71 3.97
CA LYS A 48 -34.71 -8.39 4.46
C LYS A 48 -34.67 -8.68 5.95
N LYS A 49 -33.48 -8.83 6.53
CA LYS A 49 -33.28 -9.16 7.95
C LYS A 49 -33.11 -7.91 8.80
N ASP A 50 -32.41 -6.91 8.28
CA ASP A 50 -32.10 -5.68 9.00
C ASP A 50 -31.99 -4.50 8.04
N LYS A 51 -33.15 -3.89 7.78
CA LYS A 51 -33.29 -2.81 6.80
C LYS A 51 -32.56 -1.53 7.21
N ASP A 52 -32.52 -1.22 8.50
CA ASP A 52 -31.95 0.02 9.00
C ASP A 52 -30.42 -0.05 9.00
N ASN A 53 -29.84 -1.16 9.44
CA ASN A 53 -28.39 -1.36 9.34
C ASN A 53 -27.92 -1.53 7.89
N PHE A 54 -28.74 -2.10 6.99
CA PHE A 54 -28.42 -2.13 5.57
C PHE A 54 -28.32 -0.72 4.98
N LYS A 55 -29.30 0.16 5.27
CA LYS A 55 -29.27 1.55 4.82
C LYS A 55 -28.06 2.31 5.37
N LEU A 56 -27.77 2.13 6.67
CA LEU A 56 -26.61 2.75 7.30
C LEU A 56 -25.31 2.26 6.64
N CYS A 57 -25.19 0.96 6.39
CA CYS A 57 -24.02 0.38 5.74
C CYS A 57 -23.82 0.93 4.32
N ASN A 58 -24.88 1.03 3.52
CA ASN A 58 -24.81 1.63 2.19
C ASN A 58 -24.36 3.09 2.24
N LYS A 59 -24.91 3.87 3.17
CA LYS A 59 -24.51 5.27 3.35
C LYS A 59 -23.04 5.39 3.71
N LEU A 60 -22.56 4.59 4.66
CA LEU A 60 -21.14 4.58 5.05
C LEU A 60 -20.23 4.15 3.88
N ASN A 61 -20.69 3.22 3.03
CA ASN A 61 -19.97 2.83 1.83
C ASN A 61 -19.87 3.95 0.79
N GLU A 62 -20.94 4.73 0.61
CA GLU A 62 -20.96 5.92 -0.25
C GLU A 62 -20.08 7.04 0.32
N ASP A 63 -20.13 7.27 1.63
CA ASP A 63 -19.29 8.24 2.33
C ASP A 63 -17.79 7.86 2.20
N ALA A 64 -17.47 6.58 2.31
CA ALA A 64 -16.10 6.08 2.06
C ALA A 64 -15.63 6.36 0.63
N TYR A 65 -16.50 6.14 -0.38
CA TYR A 65 -16.17 6.46 -1.77
C TYR A 65 -15.84 7.96 -1.92
N ALA A 66 -16.71 8.82 -1.38
CA ALA A 66 -16.53 10.27 -1.47
C ALA A 66 -15.23 10.72 -0.79
N GLU A 67 -14.95 10.20 0.41
CA GLU A 67 -13.72 10.50 1.14
C GLU A 67 -12.50 10.05 0.31
N ILE A 68 -12.46 8.81 -0.19
CA ILE A 68 -11.31 8.32 -0.99
C ILE A 68 -11.07 9.21 -2.21
N VAL A 69 -12.11 9.51 -3.00
CA VAL A 69 -12.03 10.30 -4.23
C VAL A 69 -11.44 11.70 -3.98
N GLN A 70 -11.78 12.34 -2.85
CA GLN A 70 -11.29 13.67 -2.51
C GLN A 70 -9.77 13.74 -2.30
N TYR A 71 -9.10 12.61 -2.06
CA TYR A 71 -7.64 12.54 -1.86
C TYR A 71 -6.92 11.86 -3.02
N LEU A 72 -7.57 11.69 -4.17
CA LEU A 72 -6.93 11.24 -5.39
C LEU A 72 -6.43 12.44 -6.21
N ASN A 73 -5.29 12.27 -6.89
CA ASN A 73 -4.80 13.24 -7.86
C ASN A 73 -5.47 13.03 -9.23
N GLN A 74 -5.28 13.98 -10.14
CA GLN A 74 -5.94 13.99 -11.45
C GLN A 74 -5.63 12.73 -12.29
N GLU A 75 -4.40 12.22 -12.24
CA GLU A 75 -4.01 11.01 -12.98
C GLU A 75 -4.73 9.77 -12.44
N VAL A 76 -4.80 9.63 -11.12
CA VAL A 76 -5.52 8.54 -10.47
C VAL A 76 -7.02 8.67 -10.69
N LEU A 77 -7.57 9.88 -10.67
CA LEU A 77 -8.99 10.13 -11.00
C LEU A 77 -9.32 9.72 -12.44
N ALA A 78 -8.47 10.07 -13.41
CA ALA A 78 -8.64 9.64 -14.80
C ALA A 78 -8.62 8.11 -14.91
N TYR A 79 -7.69 7.45 -14.20
CA TYR A 79 -7.67 5.99 -14.12
C TYR A 79 -8.96 5.42 -13.52
N VAL A 80 -9.38 5.88 -12.35
CA VAL A 80 -10.61 5.40 -11.70
C VAL A 80 -11.82 5.59 -12.62
N SER A 81 -11.92 6.73 -13.30
CA SER A 81 -13.00 7.00 -14.25
C SER A 81 -13.03 6.04 -15.44
N SER A 82 -11.87 5.52 -15.85
CA SER A 82 -11.76 4.58 -16.97
C SER A 82 -11.92 3.11 -16.55
N ALA A 83 -11.49 2.77 -15.33
CA ALA A 83 -11.37 1.39 -14.88
C ALA A 83 -12.49 0.93 -13.94
N LEU A 84 -13.16 1.84 -13.24
CA LEU A 84 -14.28 1.51 -12.36
C LEU A 84 -15.59 1.42 -13.17
N PRO A 85 -16.29 0.27 -13.16
CA PRO A 85 -17.58 0.15 -13.84
C PRO A 85 -18.59 1.19 -13.34
N THR A 86 -19.47 1.65 -14.23
CA THR A 86 -20.50 2.64 -13.86
C THR A 86 -21.44 2.10 -12.77
N THR A 87 -21.67 0.79 -12.72
CA THR A 87 -22.47 0.11 -11.68
C THR A 87 -21.80 0.13 -10.30
N ASP A 88 -20.48 0.33 -10.26
CA ASP A 88 -19.67 0.35 -9.04
C ASP A 88 -19.34 1.80 -8.60
N LYS A 89 -19.90 2.82 -9.28
CA LYS A 89 -19.78 4.22 -8.83
C LYS A 89 -20.43 4.38 -7.45
N PHE A 90 -19.83 5.25 -6.64
CA PHE A 90 -20.25 5.48 -5.24
C PHE A 90 -20.09 4.28 -4.32
N ASN A 91 -19.37 3.24 -4.75
CA ASN A 91 -19.09 2.07 -3.91
C ASN A 91 -17.66 2.15 -3.33
N GLY A 92 -17.57 2.48 -2.03
CA GLY A 92 -16.30 2.63 -1.29
C GLY A 92 -15.45 1.37 -1.32
N PHE A 93 -16.08 0.20 -1.17
CA PHE A 93 -15.39 -1.09 -1.29
C PHE A 93 -14.77 -1.30 -2.68
N LYS A 94 -15.52 -0.99 -3.75
CA LYS A 94 -15.03 -1.22 -5.13
C LYS A 94 -13.87 -0.31 -5.51
N ILE A 95 -13.95 0.98 -5.17
CA ILE A 95 -12.82 1.90 -5.41
C ILE A 95 -11.60 1.52 -4.56
N TRP A 96 -11.79 1.08 -3.31
CA TRP A 96 -10.70 0.59 -2.47
C TRP A 96 -9.98 -0.60 -3.12
N GLN A 97 -10.72 -1.61 -3.57
CA GLN A 97 -10.14 -2.77 -4.26
C GLN A 97 -9.41 -2.38 -5.55
N LEU A 98 -9.98 -1.48 -6.34
CA LEU A 98 -9.37 -0.99 -7.58
C LEU A 98 -8.03 -0.29 -7.33
N LEU A 99 -7.97 0.58 -6.32
CA LEU A 99 -6.75 1.29 -5.96
C LEU A 99 -5.71 0.34 -5.37
N LYS A 100 -6.12 -0.57 -4.48
CA LYS A 100 -5.23 -1.59 -3.92
C LYS A 100 -4.62 -2.44 -5.03
N ALA A 101 -5.42 -2.94 -5.98
CA ALA A 101 -4.95 -3.76 -7.08
C ALA A 101 -3.92 -3.04 -7.97
N LYS A 102 -4.07 -1.73 -8.19
CA LYS A 102 -3.13 -0.96 -9.01
C LYS A 102 -1.88 -0.50 -8.27
N PHE A 103 -2.02 -0.07 -7.02
CA PHE A 103 -1.00 0.71 -6.32
C PHE A 103 -0.34 0.00 -5.15
N ALA A 104 -0.94 -1.06 -4.60
CA ALA A 104 -0.36 -1.77 -3.46
C ALA A 104 0.95 -2.50 -3.80
N GLY A 105 1.30 -2.61 -5.08
CA GLY A 105 2.55 -3.22 -5.49
C GLY A 105 2.65 -4.71 -5.17
N ASP A 106 1.49 -5.32 -4.91
CA ASP A 106 1.34 -6.75 -4.62
C ASP A 106 1.48 -7.60 -5.90
N ASP A 107 1.68 -6.97 -7.06
CA ASP A 107 1.92 -7.67 -8.30
C ASP A 107 3.30 -8.37 -8.26
N LEU A 108 3.33 -9.61 -8.74
CA LEU A 108 4.51 -10.46 -8.75
C LEU A 108 5.70 -9.77 -9.44
N THR A 109 5.46 -8.96 -10.47
CA THR A 109 6.50 -8.28 -11.24
C THR A 109 7.24 -7.25 -10.39
N SER A 110 6.53 -6.44 -9.61
CA SER A 110 7.11 -5.46 -8.68
C SER A 110 7.93 -6.15 -7.58
N LYS A 111 7.38 -7.23 -6.99
CA LYS A 111 8.07 -8.07 -6.00
C LYS A 111 9.35 -8.70 -6.55
N THR A 112 9.28 -9.34 -7.72
CA THR A 112 10.43 -9.94 -8.39
C THR A 112 11.47 -8.88 -8.77
N THR A 113 11.05 -7.69 -9.19
CA THR A 113 11.96 -6.59 -9.52
C THR A 113 12.68 -6.07 -8.28
N ALA A 114 11.98 -5.93 -7.14
CA ALA A 114 12.57 -5.54 -5.87
C ALA A 114 13.59 -6.59 -5.39
N LEU A 115 13.24 -7.88 -5.47
CA LEU A 115 14.14 -8.98 -5.13
C LEU A 115 15.37 -9.00 -6.03
N LYS A 116 15.21 -8.90 -7.35
CA LYS A 116 16.35 -8.82 -8.30
C LYS A 116 17.30 -7.68 -7.95
N LYS A 117 16.77 -6.50 -7.61
CA LYS A 117 17.58 -5.35 -7.20
C LYS A 117 18.33 -5.59 -5.90
N PHE A 118 17.72 -6.27 -4.93
CA PHE A 118 18.40 -6.65 -3.69
C PHE A 118 19.49 -7.70 -3.94
N LEU A 119 19.22 -8.70 -4.77
CA LEU A 119 20.18 -9.74 -5.13
C LEU A 119 21.35 -9.19 -5.96
N ALA A 120 21.14 -8.15 -6.78
CA ALA A 120 22.18 -7.49 -7.57
C ALA A 120 23.04 -6.47 -6.79
N VAL A 121 22.80 -6.26 -5.49
CA VAL A 121 23.73 -5.44 -4.68
C VAL A 121 24.99 -6.25 -4.44
N ASP A 122 26.10 -5.81 -5.03
CA ASP A 122 27.43 -6.37 -4.84
C ASP A 122 28.21 -5.59 -3.77
N TYR A 123 29.12 -6.28 -3.11
CA TYR A 123 30.05 -5.65 -2.20
C TYR A 123 31.20 -5.00 -2.96
N ASP A 124 31.48 -3.74 -2.62
CA ASP A 124 32.62 -2.98 -3.12
C ASP A 124 33.41 -2.43 -1.93
N SER A 125 32.77 -1.61 -1.09
CA SER A 125 33.32 -1.14 0.18
C SER A 125 32.21 -1.02 1.22
N PHE A 126 32.56 -1.01 2.51
CA PHE A 126 31.56 -0.88 3.58
C PHE A 126 30.74 0.42 3.48
N SER A 127 31.40 1.53 3.09
CA SER A 127 30.78 2.84 2.95
C SER A 127 29.75 2.92 1.82
N SER A 128 29.96 2.17 0.72
CA SER A 128 29.00 2.07 -0.40
C SER A 128 27.95 0.99 -0.17
N PHE A 129 28.36 -0.16 0.38
CA PHE A 129 27.50 -1.34 0.53
C PHE A 129 26.34 -1.13 1.51
N LEU A 130 26.61 -0.61 2.72
CA LEU A 130 25.59 -0.42 3.75
C LEU A 130 24.39 0.44 3.31
N PRO A 131 24.59 1.66 2.75
CA PRO A 131 23.46 2.46 2.29
C PRO A 131 22.71 1.79 1.13
N LEU A 132 23.42 1.12 0.21
CA LEU A 132 22.79 0.43 -0.93
C LEU A 132 21.94 -0.76 -0.49
N ILE A 133 22.46 -1.63 0.37
CA ILE A 133 21.71 -2.81 0.83
C ILE A 133 20.53 -2.41 1.72
N ARG A 134 20.67 -1.35 2.54
CA ARG A 134 19.58 -0.79 3.33
C ARG A 134 18.46 -0.23 2.44
N ALA A 135 18.82 0.53 1.41
CA ALA A 135 17.85 1.08 0.45
C ALA A 135 17.15 -0.03 -0.35
N ALA A 136 17.86 -1.11 -0.70
CA ALA A 136 17.27 -2.28 -1.35
C ALA A 136 16.33 -3.04 -0.42
N ASN A 137 16.68 -3.22 0.85
CA ASN A 137 15.82 -3.85 1.85
C ASN A 137 14.55 -3.04 2.12
N GLN A 138 14.66 -1.71 2.21
CA GLN A 138 13.49 -0.83 2.31
C GLN A 138 12.52 -1.03 1.14
N LYS A 139 13.04 -1.23 -0.09
CA LYS A 139 12.20 -1.54 -1.25
C LYS A 139 11.51 -2.90 -1.10
N ILE A 140 12.20 -3.94 -0.64
CA ILE A 140 11.59 -5.26 -0.35
C ILE A 140 10.39 -5.12 0.60
N VAL A 141 10.55 -4.34 1.67
CA VAL A 141 9.49 -4.07 2.64
C VAL A 141 8.35 -3.27 2.02
N LEU A 142 8.66 -2.22 1.25
CA LEU A 142 7.65 -1.39 0.57
C LEU A 142 6.82 -2.16 -0.45
N TRP A 143 7.39 -3.17 -1.11
CA TRP A 143 6.70 -4.02 -2.09
C TRP A 143 6.05 -5.27 -1.47
N CYS A 144 5.86 -5.28 -0.15
CA CYS A 144 5.20 -6.38 0.58
C CYS A 144 5.80 -7.77 0.29
N LEU A 145 7.10 -7.83 -0.01
CA LEU A 145 7.81 -9.11 -0.12
C LEU A 145 8.15 -9.58 1.30
N ALA A 146 7.32 -10.46 1.84
CA ALA A 146 7.52 -11.08 3.14
C ALA A 146 8.68 -12.08 3.05
N LEU A 147 9.91 -11.59 3.24
CA LEU A 147 11.06 -12.41 3.56
C LEU A 147 11.25 -12.38 5.07
N ASP A 148 11.56 -13.54 5.64
CA ASP A 148 11.99 -13.64 7.03
C ASP A 148 13.26 -12.80 7.25
N ASP A 149 13.38 -12.17 8.42
CA ASP A 149 14.50 -11.28 8.71
C ASP A 149 15.83 -12.04 8.83
N GLN A 150 15.82 -13.32 9.26
CA GLN A 150 17.00 -14.18 9.20
C GLN A 150 17.38 -14.47 7.75
N VAL A 151 16.41 -14.76 6.88
CA VAL A 151 16.67 -14.99 5.45
C VAL A 151 17.29 -13.75 4.80
N LYS A 152 16.77 -12.55 5.09
CA LYS A 152 17.36 -11.29 4.59
C LYS A 152 18.79 -11.10 5.10
N THR A 153 19.03 -11.45 6.36
CA THR A 153 20.34 -11.35 6.99
C THR A 153 21.34 -12.30 6.33
N ILE A 154 20.96 -13.57 6.13
CA ILE A 154 21.79 -14.57 5.43
C ILE A 154 22.10 -14.09 4.00
N LEU A 155 21.09 -13.67 3.24
CA LEU A 155 21.27 -13.16 1.87
C LEU A 155 22.17 -11.90 1.82
N MET A 156 22.14 -11.07 2.86
CA MET A 156 23.07 -9.92 2.97
C MET A 156 24.50 -10.40 3.27
N LEU A 157 24.65 -11.32 4.21
CA LEU A 157 25.96 -11.85 4.63
C LEU A 157 26.64 -12.62 3.50
N ASP A 158 25.89 -13.33 2.66
CA ASP A 158 26.43 -14.05 1.50
C ASP A 158 27.14 -13.12 0.51
N LYS A 159 26.73 -11.85 0.43
CA LYS A 159 27.32 -10.83 -0.43
C LYS A 159 28.69 -10.33 0.04
N LEU A 160 29.05 -10.56 1.30
CA LEU A 160 30.31 -10.09 1.85
C LEU A 160 31.50 -10.94 1.36
N PRO A 161 32.70 -10.35 1.20
CA PRO A 161 33.92 -11.09 0.88
C PRO A 161 34.28 -12.16 1.92
N GLN A 162 35.22 -13.04 1.56
CA GLN A 162 35.72 -14.08 2.49
C GLN A 162 36.34 -13.49 3.77
N ASP A 163 36.88 -12.28 3.73
CA ASP A 163 37.46 -11.63 4.91
C ASP A 163 36.45 -11.43 6.05
N PHE A 164 35.15 -11.54 5.76
CA PHE A 164 34.05 -11.45 6.73
C PHE A 164 33.49 -12.82 7.15
N HIS A 165 34.18 -13.94 6.87
CA HIS A 165 33.64 -15.28 7.08
C HIS A 165 33.27 -15.59 8.54
N SER A 166 33.99 -15.02 9.51
CA SER A 166 33.67 -15.12 10.94
C SER A 166 32.26 -14.61 11.27
N PHE A 167 31.79 -13.56 10.57
CA PHE A 167 30.43 -13.05 10.72
C PHE A 167 29.39 -13.98 10.07
N LYS A 168 29.74 -14.66 8.97
CA LYS A 168 28.83 -15.59 8.29
C LYS A 168 28.53 -16.83 9.14
N GLN A 169 29.52 -17.34 9.87
CA GLN A 169 29.40 -18.54 10.70
C GLN A 169 28.54 -18.36 11.96
N THR A 170 28.27 -17.12 12.37
CA THR A 170 27.45 -16.84 13.57
C THR A 170 25.94 -16.92 13.28
N TYR A 171 25.55 -16.90 12.00
CA TYR A 171 24.15 -16.83 11.55
C TYR A 171 23.70 -18.02 10.69
N GLN A 172 24.56 -19.04 10.53
CA GLN A 172 24.25 -20.34 9.89
C GLN A 172 24.11 -21.41 10.98
#